data_AF-A0A1V2Q0M4-F1
#
_entry.id   AF-A0A1V2Q0M4-F1
#
_cell.length_a   1.000
_cell.length_b   1.000
_cell.length_c   1.000
_cell.angle_alpha   90.00
_cell.angle_beta   90.00
_cell.angle_gamma   90.00
#
_symmetry.space_group_name_H-M   'P 1'
#
loop_
_entity.id
_entity.type
_entity.pdbx_description
1 polymer ?
#
loop_
_entity_poly.entity_id
_entity_poly.type
_entity_poly.pdbx_seq_one_letter_code
_entity_poly.pdbx_strand_id
1 'polypeptide(L)'
;MRSSAAHENVTCKVSGLVTGADWQRWTVSDLRPYFEVVLDAFGPSRLMFGSDWPVCLLAASYADVLGAARELTDSWSASEREKIFSGTAARVYGLAL
;
A
#
# COMPACT_ATOMS: atom_id res chain seq x y z
N MET A 1 -1.36 11.76 8.62
CA MET A 1 -0.66 11.56 7.33
C MET A 1 0.14 12.79 6.90
N ARG A 2 -0.46 13.94 6.59
CA ARG A 2 0.27 15.13 6.08
C ARG A 2 1.44 15.59 6.96
N SER A 3 1.27 15.67 8.29
CA SER A 3 2.37 16.07 9.19
C SER A 3 3.55 15.10 9.15
N SER A 4 3.31 13.79 9.09
CA SER A 4 4.38 12.80 8.95
C SER A 4 5.03 12.87 7.56
N ALA A 5 4.23 13.08 6.52
CA ALA A 5 4.69 13.14 5.14
C ALA A 5 5.47 14.42 4.80
N ALA A 6 5.37 15.46 5.63
CA ALA A 6 6.18 16.68 5.54
C ALA A 6 7.69 16.43 5.75
N HIS A 7 8.04 15.30 6.37
CA HIS A 7 9.42 14.85 6.51
C HIS A 7 9.80 13.96 5.32
N GLU A 8 10.75 14.41 4.50
CA GLU A 8 11.15 13.71 3.26
C GLU A 8 11.74 12.32 3.51
N ASN A 9 12.35 12.10 4.67
CA ASN A 9 12.92 10.82 5.07
C ASN A 9 11.89 9.81 5.62
N VAL A 10 10.61 10.20 5.71
CA VAL A 10 9.54 9.30 6.15
C VAL A 10 8.83 8.71 4.93
N THR A 11 8.67 7.39 4.94
CA THR A 11 7.92 6.62 3.95
C THR A 11 6.69 5.96 4.58
N CYS A 12 5.76 5.49 3.76
CA CYS A 12 4.52 4.86 4.22
C CYS A 12 4.38 3.47 3.62
N LYS A 13 4.14 2.48 4.50
CA LYS A 13 3.79 1.13 4.09
C LYS A 13 2.28 1.03 3.97
N VAL A 14 1.79 0.64 2.80
CA VAL A 14 0.39 0.33 2.54
C VAL A 14 0.16 -1.14 2.88
N SER A 15 -0.23 -1.39 4.13
CA SER A 15 -0.45 -2.72 4.71
C SER A 15 -1.58 -2.69 5.73
N GLY A 16 -2.23 -3.83 5.98
CA GLY A 16 -3.26 -3.96 7.03
C GLY A 16 -4.57 -3.22 6.76
N LEU A 17 -4.81 -2.76 5.52
CA LEU A 17 -6.06 -2.05 5.19
C LEU A 17 -7.30 -2.94 5.36
N VAL A 18 -7.23 -4.20 4.91
CA VAL A 18 -8.34 -5.17 4.98
C VAL A 18 -8.74 -5.52 6.42
N THR A 19 -7.78 -5.55 7.34
CA THR A 19 -8.01 -5.83 8.77
C THR A 19 -8.52 -4.61 9.54
N GLY A 20 -8.41 -3.41 8.96
CA GLY A 20 -9.06 -2.19 9.45
C GLY A 20 -10.48 -1.97 8.90
N ALA A 21 -10.94 -2.80 7.96
CA ALA A 21 -12.26 -2.72 7.34
C ALA A 21 -13.26 -3.73 7.95
N ASP A 22 -14.44 -3.88 7.35
CA ASP A 22 -15.36 -4.99 7.66
C ASP A 22 -14.76 -6.30 7.13
N TRP A 23 -14.29 -7.17 8.03
CA TRP A 23 -13.56 -8.38 7.68
C TRP A 23 -14.33 -9.35 6.79
N GLN A 24 -15.67 -9.27 6.76
CA GLN A 24 -16.50 -10.19 5.99
C GLN A 24 -16.97 -9.61 4.66
N ARG A 25 -16.96 -8.28 4.50
CA ARG A 25 -17.70 -7.59 3.43
C ARG A 25 -16.94 -6.48 2.72
N TRP A 26 -15.70 -6.22 3.10
CA TRP A 26 -14.90 -5.19 2.47
C TRP A 26 -14.80 -5.39 0.94
N THR A 27 -14.74 -4.27 0.23
CA THR A 27 -14.45 -4.18 -1.19
C THR A 27 -13.26 -3.25 -1.41
N VAL A 28 -12.64 -3.28 -2.59
CA VAL A 28 -11.53 -2.35 -2.91
C VAL A 28 -11.98 -0.89 -2.82
N SER A 29 -13.23 -0.60 -3.13
CA SER A 29 -13.83 0.74 -2.99
C SER A 29 -13.82 1.23 -1.54
N ASP A 30 -13.96 0.35 -0.55
CA ASP A 30 -13.89 0.71 0.87
C ASP A 30 -12.46 1.07 1.30
N LEU A 31 -11.46 0.48 0.64
CA LEU A 31 -10.04 0.74 0.92
C LEU A 31 -9.52 2.01 0.23
N ARG A 32 -10.12 2.36 -0.92
CA ARG A 32 -9.67 3.44 -1.80
C ARG A 32 -9.52 4.79 -1.11
N PRO A 33 -10.47 5.27 -0.27
CA PRO A 33 -10.30 6.55 0.41
C PRO A 33 -9.05 6.62 1.30
N TYR A 34 -8.72 5.52 1.98
CA TYR A 34 -7.54 5.46 2.85
C TYR A 34 -6.24 5.41 2.04
N PHE A 35 -6.25 4.66 0.93
CA PHE A 35 -5.15 4.64 -0.02
C PHE A 35 -4.90 6.02 -0.65
N GLU A 36 -5.95 6.72 -1.07
CA GLU A 36 -5.85 8.06 -1.67
C GLU A 36 -5.30 9.09 -0.68
N VAL A 37 -5.65 9.00 0.61
CA VAL A 37 -5.08 9.87 1.65
C VAL A 37 -3.57 9.70 1.80
N VAL A 38 -3.07 8.46 1.77
CA VAL A 38 -1.61 8.22 1.86
C VAL A 38 -0.92 8.51 0.54
N LEU A 39 -1.58 8.29 -0.60
CA LEU A 39 -1.06 8.68 -1.92
C LEU A 39 -0.87 10.19 -2.03
N ASP A 40 -1.89 10.99 -1.71
CA ASP A 40 -1.83 12.46 -1.74
C ASP A 40 -0.75 12.98 -0.79
N ALA A 41 -0.60 12.37 0.39
CA ALA A 41 0.38 12.82 1.36
C ALA A 41 1.83 12.45 0.98
N PHE A 42 2.08 11.21 0.56
CA PHE A 42 3.44 10.69 0.40
C PHE A 42 3.93 10.69 -1.05
N GLY A 43 3.02 10.56 -2.02
CA GLY A 43 3.33 10.31 -3.42
C GLY A 43 3.83 8.87 -3.67
N PRO A 44 3.77 8.40 -4.93
CA PRO A 44 4.06 7.01 -5.28
C PRO A 44 5.50 6.56 -4.95
N SER A 45 6.46 7.48 -4.95
CA SER A 45 7.88 7.20 -4.66
C SER A 45 8.20 6.95 -3.19
N ARG A 46 7.24 7.17 -2.28
CA ARG A 46 7.37 6.95 -0.83
C ARG A 46 6.34 5.98 -0.28
N LEU A 47 5.55 5.33 -1.14
CA LEU A 47 4.68 4.22 -0.78
C LEU A 47 5.37 2.89 -1.06
N MET A 48 5.14 1.91 -0.18
CA MET A 48 5.54 0.51 -0.40
C MET A 48 4.42 -0.45 0.01
N PHE A 49 4.20 -1.50 -0.76
CA PHE A 49 3.22 -2.54 -0.45
C PHE A 49 3.69 -3.43 0.72
N GLY A 50 2.74 -3.91 1.52
CA GLY A 50 2.93 -5.05 2.39
C GLY A 50 1.63 -5.79 2.66
N SER A 51 1.64 -7.12 2.59
CA SER A 51 0.42 -7.92 2.78
C SER A 51 -0.10 -7.92 4.21
N ASP A 52 0.77 -7.68 5.19
CA ASP A 52 0.49 -7.90 6.62
C ASP A 52 0.20 -9.38 6.95
N TRP A 53 0.71 -10.31 6.15
CA TRP A 53 0.60 -11.75 6.44
C TRP A 53 1.44 -12.08 7.70
N PRO A 54 0.94 -12.95 8.62
CA PRO A 54 -0.31 -13.72 8.53
C PRO A 54 -1.55 -13.02 9.10
N VAL A 55 -1.43 -11.80 9.65
CA VAL A 55 -2.56 -11.07 10.26
C VAL A 55 -3.68 -10.80 9.25
N CYS A 56 -3.33 -10.55 7.99
CA CYS A 56 -4.32 -10.35 6.92
C CYS A 56 -5.34 -11.50 6.79
N LEU A 57 -4.98 -12.72 7.22
CA LEU A 57 -5.85 -13.91 7.17
C LEU A 57 -7.11 -13.79 8.03
N LEU A 58 -7.19 -12.79 8.91
CA LEU A 58 -8.42 -12.45 9.63
C LEU A 58 -9.53 -11.90 8.72
N ALA A 59 -9.17 -11.34 7.56
CA ALA A 59 -10.10 -10.65 6.66
C ALA A 59 -9.94 -11.02 5.16
N ALA A 60 -8.79 -11.59 4.76
CA ALA A 60 -8.47 -11.82 3.35
C ALA A 60 -7.32 -12.82 3.16
N SER A 61 -7.29 -13.54 2.03
CA SER A 61 -6.09 -14.28 1.64
C SER A 61 -4.96 -13.35 1.19
N TYR A 62 -3.72 -13.84 1.12
CA TYR A 62 -2.61 -13.07 0.54
C TYR A 62 -2.92 -12.61 -0.91
N ALA A 63 -3.55 -13.49 -1.69
CA ALA A 63 -3.90 -13.19 -3.08
C ALA A 63 -4.93 -12.06 -3.19
N ASP A 64 -5.91 -12.03 -2.29
CA ASP A 64 -6.93 -10.97 -2.23
C ASP A 64 -6.29 -9.61 -1.88
N VAL A 65 -5.38 -9.59 -0.90
CA VAL A 65 -4.66 -8.36 -0.51
C VAL A 65 -3.77 -7.84 -1.64
N LEU A 66 -3.04 -8.72 -2.32
CA LEU A 66 -2.24 -8.35 -3.48
C LEU A 66 -3.12 -7.88 -4.65
N GLY A 67 -4.27 -8.53 -4.86
CA GLY A 67 -5.27 -8.15 -5.86
C GLY A 67 -5.82 -6.75 -5.60
N ALA A 68 -6.23 -6.46 -4.37
CA ALA A 68 -6.69 -5.14 -3.96
C ALA A 68 -5.63 -4.06 -4.17
N ALA A 69 -4.38 -4.31 -3.80
CA ALA A 69 -3.29 -3.37 -4.04
C ALA A 69 -3.04 -3.10 -5.55
N ARG A 70 -3.17 -4.13 -6.39
CA ARG A 70 -3.06 -4.00 -7.85
C ARG A 70 -4.23 -3.20 -8.43
N GLU A 71 -5.45 -3.41 -7.95
CA GLU A 71 -6.64 -2.68 -8.39
C GLU A 71 -6.60 -1.21 -7.96
N LEU A 72 -6.12 -0.91 -6.74
CA LEU A 72 -5.94 0.46 -6.26
C LEU A 72 -4.94 1.26 -7.10
N THR A 73 -3.98 0.56 -7.73
CA THR A 73 -2.89 1.15 -8.53
C THR A 73 -3.06 0.92 -10.03
N ASP A 74 -4.24 0.51 -10.50
CA ASP A 74 -4.38 0.02 -11.87
C ASP A 74 -4.20 1.13 -12.93
N SER A 75 -4.59 2.36 -12.59
CA SER A 75 -4.45 3.54 -13.45
C SER A 75 -3.05 4.13 -13.49
N TRP A 76 -2.12 3.63 -12.67
CA TRP A 76 -0.76 4.16 -12.58
C TRP A 76 0.13 3.66 -13.72
N SER A 77 1.15 4.45 -14.06
CA SER A 77 2.17 4.00 -15.01
C SER A 77 2.95 2.79 -14.46
N ALA A 78 3.55 2.02 -15.35
CA ALA A 78 4.40 0.88 -14.97
C ALA A 78 5.54 1.29 -14.01
N SER A 79 6.12 2.48 -14.21
CA SER A 79 7.18 3.01 -13.36
C SER A 79 6.72 3.41 -11.95
N GLU A 80 5.47 3.83 -11.79
CA GLU A 80 4.89 4.13 -10.48
C GLU A 80 4.50 2.85 -9.74
N ARG A 81 3.96 1.87 -10.47
CA ARG A 81 3.66 0.54 -9.93
C ARG A 81 4.94 -0.16 -9.45
N GLU A 82 6.03 -0.09 -10.21
CA GLU A 82 7.33 -0.62 -9.79
C GLU A 82 7.78 -0.02 -8.44
N LYS A 83 7.68 1.30 -8.26
CA LYS A 83 8.06 1.96 -7.00
C LYS A 83 7.31 1.38 -5.80
N ILE A 84 5.98 1.24 -5.88
CA ILE A 84 5.19 0.74 -4.74
C ILE A 84 5.38 -0.77 -4.48
N PHE A 85 5.55 -1.58 -5.53
CA PHE A 85 5.65 -3.04 -5.37
C PHE A 85 7.07 -3.55 -5.08
N SER A 86 8.11 -2.80 -5.41
CA SER A 86 9.51 -3.19 -5.15
C SER A 86 10.43 -2.02 -4.85
N GLY A 87 10.44 -0.98 -5.69
CA GLY A 87 11.51 0.02 -5.71
C GLY A 87 11.66 0.83 -4.42
N THR A 88 10.56 1.27 -3.81
CA THR A 88 10.58 2.02 -2.55
C THR A 88 11.12 1.15 -1.40
N ALA A 89 10.69 -0.11 -1.31
CA ALA A 89 11.17 -1.03 -0.28
C ALA A 89 12.66 -1.33 -0.46
N ALA A 90 13.11 -1.62 -1.69
CA ALA A 90 14.52 -1.89 -1.96
C ALA A 90 15.42 -0.71 -1.60
N ARG A 91 15.03 0.51 -2.01
CA ARG A 91 15.76 1.74 -1.67
C ARG A 91 15.83 1.99 -0.16
N VAL A 92 14.70 1.83 0.55
CA VAL A 92 14.61 2.14 2.00
C VAL A 92 15.33 1.08 2.84
N TYR A 93 15.25 -0.19 2.46
CA TYR A 93 15.85 -1.30 3.21
C TYR A 93 17.24 -1.71 2.70
N GLY A 94 17.77 -1.08 1.66
CA GLY A 94 19.10 -1.38 1.10
C GLY A 94 19.18 -2.75 0.41
N LEU A 95 18.12 -3.17 -0.28
CA LEU A 95 18.06 -4.47 -0.97
C LEU A 95 18.65 -4.39 -2.37
N ALA A 96 19.35 -5.44 -2.79
CA ALA A 96 19.70 -5.64 -4.19
C ALA A 96 18.48 -6.21 -4.95
N LEU A 97 18.06 -5.53 -6.01
CA LEU A 97 17.03 -5.98 -6.96
C LEU A 97 17.67 -6.42 -8.28
#